data_AF-A0A3N5E6T3-F1
#
_entry.id   AF-A0A3N5E6T3-F1
#
_cell.length_a   1.000
_cell.length_b   1.000
_cell.length_c   1.000
_cell.angle_alpha   90.00
_cell.angle_beta   90.00
_cell.angle_gamma   90.00
#
_symmetry.space_group_name_H-M   'P 1'
#
loop_
_entity.id
_entity.type
_entity.pdbx_description
1 polymer ?
#
loop_
_entity_poly.entity_id
_entity_poly.type
_entity_poly.pdbx_seq_one_letter_code
_entity_poly.pdbx_strand_id
1 'polypeptide(L)'
;PELLAFWKKNTVAYELPPPHNPLCTRVLAGDGPAIISPSDNMTYYLVSRGQKLALQASAGLDVKEIAWYLNDRYIGRKNATDKLFVSLSGGDHTVTCMDDKGRVSKVHITVKMVL
;
A
#
# COMPACT_ATOMS: atom_id res chain seq x y z
N PRO A 1 -7.02 -12.53 6.81
CA PRO A 1 -7.80 -13.25 7.86
C PRO A 1 -7.28 -14.68 8.04
N GLU A 2 -6.63 -14.93 9.17
CA GLU A 2 -5.97 -16.20 9.53
C GLU A 2 -6.94 -17.39 9.66
N LEU A 3 -8.15 -17.12 10.16
CA LEU A 3 -9.19 -18.13 10.40
C LEU A 3 -9.73 -18.79 9.10
N LEU A 4 -9.94 -18.00 8.05
CA LEU A 4 -10.37 -18.49 6.72
C LEU A 4 -9.30 -19.38 6.08
N ALA A 5 -8.02 -19.03 6.25
CA ALA A 5 -6.90 -19.84 5.75
C ALA A 5 -6.82 -21.18 6.49
N PHE A 6 -7.04 -21.19 7.80
CA PHE A 6 -7.13 -22.41 8.61
C PHE A 6 -8.28 -23.33 8.15
N TRP A 7 -9.49 -22.80 7.97
CA TRP A 7 -10.63 -23.61 7.51
C TRP A 7 -10.43 -24.20 6.11
N LYS A 8 -9.85 -23.41 5.20
CA LYS A 8 -9.50 -23.88 3.85
C LYS A 8 -8.45 -24.99 3.88
N LYS A 9 -7.45 -24.90 4.77
CA LYS A 9 -6.42 -25.93 4.94
C LYS A 9 -6.96 -27.23 5.54
N ASN A 10 -7.94 -27.14 6.43
CA ASN A 10 -8.50 -28.29 7.14
C ASN A 10 -9.80 -28.82 6.51
N THR A 11 -10.16 -28.36 5.30
CA THR A 11 -11.38 -28.78 4.57
C THR A 11 -12.65 -28.67 5.43
N VAL A 12 -12.70 -27.65 6.28
CA VAL A 12 -13.86 -27.38 7.13
C VAL A 12 -14.92 -26.71 6.26
N ALA A 13 -16.18 -27.16 6.34
CA ALA A 13 -17.28 -26.46 5.68
C ALA A 13 -17.51 -25.10 6.34
N TYR A 14 -17.52 -24.02 5.57
CA TYR A 14 -17.85 -22.67 6.05
C TYR A 14 -18.68 -21.95 5.01
N GLU A 15 -19.56 -21.06 5.46
CA GLU A 15 -20.29 -20.16 4.58
C GLU A 15 -19.38 -19.04 4.10
N LEU A 16 -19.22 -18.94 2.79
CA LEU A 16 -18.59 -17.78 2.18
C LEU A 16 -19.58 -16.60 2.21
N PRO A 17 -19.10 -15.36 2.43
CA PRO A 17 -19.93 -14.21 2.16
C PRO A 17 -20.41 -14.25 0.70
N PRO A 18 -21.66 -13.85 0.42
CA PRO A 18 -22.19 -13.87 -0.93
C PRO A 18 -21.31 -13.01 -1.86
N PRO A 19 -21.25 -13.35 -3.16
CA PRO A 19 -20.54 -12.53 -4.13
C PRO A 19 -21.10 -11.10 -4.12
N HIS A 20 -20.22 -10.13 -4.36
CA HIS A 20 -20.63 -8.74 -4.39
C HIS A 20 -21.72 -8.49 -5.44
N ASN A 21 -22.66 -7.58 -5.17
CA ASN A 21 -23.78 -7.30 -6.07
C ASN A 21 -23.25 -6.74 -7.41
N PRO A 22 -23.48 -7.43 -8.55
CA PRO A 22 -23.00 -6.98 -9.85
C PRO A 22 -23.61 -5.65 -10.31
N LEU A 23 -24.72 -5.22 -9.71
CA LEU A 23 -25.37 -3.92 -9.98
C LEU A 23 -24.85 -2.78 -9.09
N CYS A 24 -23.85 -3.02 -8.24
CA CYS A 24 -23.31 -1.98 -7.38
C CYS A 24 -22.52 -0.96 -8.21
N THR A 25 -23.09 0.24 -8.41
CA THR A 25 -22.46 1.34 -9.16
C THR A 25 -21.30 2.00 -8.41
N ARG A 26 -21.08 1.66 -7.13
CA ARG A 26 -20.11 2.30 -6.24
C ARG A 26 -18.79 1.54 -6.14
N VAL A 27 -18.75 0.27 -6.52
CA VAL A 27 -17.51 -0.51 -6.55
C VAL A 27 -16.94 -0.44 -7.96
N LEU A 28 -15.95 0.42 -8.16
CA LEU A 28 -15.13 0.38 -9.36
C LEU A 28 -14.32 -0.92 -9.31
N ALA A 29 -14.71 -1.88 -10.14
CA ALA A 29 -13.98 -3.13 -10.31
C ALA A 29 -12.55 -2.86 -10.79
N GLY A 30 -11.59 -3.66 -10.30
CA GLY A 30 -10.17 -3.57 -10.62
C GLY A 30 -9.29 -3.45 -9.38
N ASP A 31 -8.08 -3.99 -9.46
CA ASP A 31 -7.12 -3.92 -8.36
C ASP A 31 -6.81 -2.45 -8.02
N GLY A 32 -6.76 -2.15 -6.72
CA GLY A 32 -6.35 -0.84 -6.22
C GLY A 32 -4.88 -0.54 -6.56
N PRO A 33 -4.36 0.64 -6.18
CA PRO A 33 -2.95 0.92 -6.41
C PRO A 33 -2.09 -0.12 -5.66
N ALA A 34 -1.00 -0.58 -6.27
CA ALA A 34 -0.04 -1.50 -5.66
C ALA A 34 1.28 -0.77 -5.42
N ILE A 35 1.75 -0.74 -4.17
CA ILE A 35 3.04 -0.12 -3.86
C ILE A 35 4.16 -1.00 -4.43
N ILE A 36 4.93 -0.44 -5.38
CA ILE A 36 6.11 -1.08 -5.99
C ILE A 36 7.35 -0.83 -5.13
N SER A 37 7.44 0.37 -4.58
CA SER A 37 8.49 0.77 -3.65
C SER A 37 7.88 1.65 -2.57
N PRO A 38 8.13 1.35 -1.28
CA PRO A 38 8.94 0.25 -0.78
C PRO A 38 8.22 -1.11 -0.78
N SER A 39 8.99 -2.19 -0.68
CA SER A 39 8.46 -3.56 -0.54
C SER A 39 7.98 -3.81 0.88
N ASP A 40 6.87 -4.53 1.01
CA ASP A 40 6.28 -4.86 2.30
C ASP A 40 7.20 -5.72 3.17
N ASN A 41 7.20 -5.42 4.46
CA ASN A 41 7.95 -6.08 5.52
C ASN A 41 9.48 -6.12 5.33
N MET A 42 10.04 -5.15 4.59
CA MET A 42 11.48 -5.05 4.33
C MET A 42 12.18 -4.04 5.23
N THR A 43 13.47 -4.32 5.51
CA THR A 43 14.35 -3.39 6.22
C THR A 43 15.18 -2.57 5.23
N TYR A 44 15.13 -1.25 5.36
CA TYR A 44 15.90 -0.30 4.55
C TYR A 44 17.01 0.34 5.38
N TYR A 45 18.24 0.26 4.89
CA TYR A 45 19.42 0.87 5.52
C TYR A 45 19.73 2.21 4.84
N LEU A 46 19.66 3.31 5.60
CA LEU A 46 20.00 4.66 5.11
C LEU A 46 21.40 5.04 5.59
N VAL A 47 22.27 5.43 4.65
CA VAL A 47 23.68 5.74 4.91
C VAL A 47 23.94 7.21 5.21
N SER A 48 22.92 8.06 5.09
CA SER A 48 23.02 9.48 5.44
C SER A 48 21.67 10.04 5.85
N ARG A 49 21.69 11.11 6.67
CA ARG A 49 20.46 11.83 7.07
C ARG A 49 19.79 12.56 5.88
N GLY A 50 20.52 12.80 4.80
CA GLY A 50 20.00 13.43 3.58
C GLY A 50 19.37 12.45 2.59
N GLN A 51 19.56 11.14 2.78
CA GLN A 51 19.01 10.13 1.90
C GLN A 51 17.48 10.09 2.01
N LYS A 52 16.81 10.04 0.86
CA LYS A 52 15.34 9.93 0.78
C LYS A 52 14.95 8.57 0.21
N LEU A 53 13.86 8.02 0.72
CA LEU A 53 13.24 6.82 0.18
C LEU A 53 12.28 7.21 -0.95
N ALA A 54 12.37 6.49 -2.07
CA ALA A 54 11.44 6.67 -3.18
C ALA A 54 10.18 5.84 -2.95
N LEU A 55 9.04 6.51 -2.95
CA LEU A 55 7.71 5.92 -2.95
C LEU A 55 7.19 5.87 -4.38
N GLN A 56 6.76 4.68 -4.81
CA GLN A 56 6.25 4.42 -6.14
C GLN A 56 5.14 3.37 -6.06
N ALA A 57 4.05 3.61 -6.80
CA ALA A 57 2.96 2.66 -6.93
C ALA A 57 2.66 2.42 -8.41
N SER A 58 2.05 1.26 -8.69
CA SER A 58 1.39 0.97 -9.95
C SER A 58 -0.11 1.15 -9.73
N ALA A 59 -0.83 1.70 -10.69
CA ALA A 59 -2.28 1.80 -10.65
C ALA A 59 -2.85 1.57 -12.05
N GLY A 60 -4.16 1.35 -12.13
CA GLY A 60 -4.87 1.24 -13.41
C GLY A 60 -4.74 2.51 -14.26
N LEU A 61 -4.89 2.37 -15.59
CA LEU A 61 -4.76 3.46 -16.57
C LEU A 61 -5.77 4.61 -16.35
N ASP A 62 -6.84 4.30 -15.63
CA ASP A 62 -7.93 5.18 -15.23
C ASP A 62 -7.62 6.03 -13.98
N VAL A 63 -6.50 5.77 -13.31
CA VAL A 63 -6.04 6.52 -12.13
C VAL A 63 -5.09 7.63 -12.56
N LYS A 64 -5.43 8.88 -12.23
CA LYS A 64 -4.58 10.03 -12.58
C LYS A 64 -3.52 10.29 -11.53
N GLU A 65 -3.93 10.26 -10.26
CA GLU A 65 -3.10 10.73 -9.17
C GLU A 65 -3.24 9.85 -7.92
N ILE A 66 -2.11 9.63 -7.25
CA ILE A 66 -1.98 8.82 -6.03
C ILE A 66 -1.57 9.73 -4.87
N ALA A 67 -2.40 9.75 -3.83
CA ALA A 67 -2.12 10.39 -2.55
C ALA A 67 -1.29 9.45 -1.68
N TRP A 68 -0.28 9.99 -1.00
CA TRP A 68 0.63 9.24 -0.16
C TRP A 68 0.52 9.67 1.30
N TYR A 69 0.61 8.69 2.18
CA TYR A 69 0.59 8.85 3.62
C TYR A 69 1.74 8.08 4.25
N LEU A 70 2.32 8.68 5.27
CA LEU A 70 3.35 8.06 6.12
C LEU A 70 2.86 8.10 7.56
N ASN A 71 2.75 6.93 8.20
CA ASN A 71 2.23 6.80 9.57
C ASN A 71 0.89 7.54 9.73
N ASP A 72 -0.02 7.28 8.80
CA ASP A 72 -1.36 7.88 8.70
C ASP A 72 -1.40 9.41 8.53
N ARG A 73 -0.25 10.05 8.21
CA ARG A 73 -0.15 11.48 7.89
C ARG A 73 0.03 11.70 6.40
N TYR A 74 -0.74 12.61 5.84
CA TYR A 74 -0.60 13.00 4.43
C TYR A 74 0.77 13.65 4.17
N ILE A 75 1.48 13.17 3.15
CA ILE A 75 2.81 13.68 2.77
C ILE A 75 2.86 14.25 1.35
N GLY A 76 1.82 14.05 0.56
CA GLY A 76 1.71 14.63 -0.78
C GLY A 76 0.96 13.76 -1.77
N ARG A 77 0.79 14.28 -2.98
CA ARG A 77 0.16 13.61 -4.11
C ARG A 77 1.05 13.71 -5.35
N LYS A 78 1.02 12.67 -6.19
CA LYS A 78 1.77 12.60 -7.44
C LYS A 78 0.93 11.92 -8.52
N ASN A 79 1.31 12.09 -9.79
CA ASN A 79 0.73 11.30 -10.87
C ASN A 79 0.99 9.81 -10.60
N ALA A 80 0.15 8.92 -11.12
CA ALA A 80 0.25 7.49 -10.88
C ALA A 80 1.61 6.87 -11.26
N THR A 81 2.34 7.48 -12.20
CA THR A 81 3.65 7.03 -12.67
C THR A 81 4.84 7.66 -11.95
N ASP A 82 4.60 8.73 -11.18
CA ASP A 82 5.67 9.56 -10.62
C ASP A 82 6.13 9.04 -9.26
N LYS A 83 7.40 9.31 -8.94
CA LYS A 83 7.99 8.98 -7.64
C LYS A 83 7.82 10.13 -6.65
N LEU A 84 7.51 9.81 -5.39
CA LEU A 84 7.56 10.74 -4.27
C LEU A 84 8.76 10.41 -3.37
N PHE A 85 9.63 11.36 -3.09
CA PHE A 85 10.81 11.14 -2.25
C PHE A 85 10.56 11.67 -0.83
N VAL A 86 10.67 10.79 0.16
CA VAL A 86 10.41 11.11 1.56
C VAL A 86 11.65 10.85 2.43
N SER A 87 11.91 11.74 3.38
CA SER A 87 12.91 11.51 4.43
C SER A 87 12.27 10.73 5.56
N LEU A 88 12.92 9.64 5.99
CA LEU A 88 12.45 8.79 7.09
C LEU A 88 13.45 8.82 8.23
N SER A 89 12.94 8.80 9.46
CA SER A 89 13.73 8.53 10.66
C SER A 89 14.01 7.02 10.76
N GLY A 90 14.91 6.62 11.65
CA GLY A 90 15.02 5.20 12.02
C GLY A 90 13.78 4.74 12.78
N GLY A 91 13.36 3.49 12.57
CA GLY A 91 12.19 2.88 13.19
C GLY A 91 11.23 2.24 12.20
N ASP A 92 10.07 1.84 12.70
CA ASP A 92 9.02 1.23 11.88
C ASP A 92 8.11 2.30 11.28
N HIS A 93 7.77 2.09 10.00
CA HIS A 93 6.94 3.01 9.24
C HIS A 93 5.87 2.25 8.47
N THR A 94 4.70 2.87 8.41
CA THR A 94 3.60 2.45 7.54
C THR A 94 3.50 3.42 6.38
N VAL A 95 3.68 2.91 5.16
CA VAL A 95 3.48 3.68 3.94
C VAL A 95 2.15 3.27 3.34
N THR A 96 1.28 4.25 3.09
CA THR A 96 -0.03 4.02 2.49
C THR A 96 -0.18 4.87 1.24
N CYS A 97 -0.74 4.29 0.18
CA CYS A 97 -1.11 5.02 -1.02
C CYS A 97 -2.61 4.87 -1.30
N MET A 98 -3.23 5.92 -1.81
CA MET A 98 -4.65 5.96 -2.15
C MET A 98 -4.83 6.59 -3.52
N ASP A 99 -5.63 5.96 -4.39
CA ASP A 99 -5.96 6.52 -5.70
C ASP A 99 -7.14 7.51 -5.66
N ASP A 100 -7.44 8.14 -6.80
CA ASP A 100 -8.57 9.06 -6.98
C ASP A 100 -9.96 8.40 -6.85
N LYS A 101 -9.99 7.07 -6.76
CA LYS A 101 -11.19 6.24 -6.60
C LYS A 101 -11.36 5.76 -5.15
N GLY A 102 -10.46 6.18 -4.25
CA GLY A 102 -10.51 5.85 -2.83
C GLY A 102 -10.06 4.42 -2.50
N ARG A 103 -9.42 3.71 -3.44
CA ARG A 103 -8.80 2.40 -3.19
C ARG A 103 -7.43 2.60 -2.57
N VAL A 104 -7.06 1.74 -1.63
CA VAL A 104 -5.90 1.94 -0.76
C VAL A 104 -5.00 0.72 -0.78
N SER A 105 -3.69 0.94 -0.71
CA SER A 105 -2.70 -0.10 -0.41
C SER A 105 -1.72 0.39 0.64
N LYS A 106 -1.22 -0.55 1.44
CA LYS A 106 -0.40 -0.29 2.63
C LYS A 106 0.74 -1.29 2.69
N VAL A 107 1.92 -0.79 3.02
CA VAL A 107 3.11 -1.60 3.32
C VAL A 107 3.76 -1.14 4.61
N HIS A 108 4.41 -2.06 5.30
CA HIS A 108 5.14 -1.82 6.53
C HIS A 108 6.62 -2.00 6.26
N ILE A 109 7.45 -1.08 6.73
CA ILE A 109 8.90 -1.14 6.55
C ILE A 109 9.60 -0.80 7.85
N THR A 110 10.82 -1.30 8.00
CA THR A 110 11.72 -0.87 9.08
C THR A 110 12.87 -0.09 8.47
N VAL A 111 13.16 1.09 9.00
CA VAL A 111 14.29 1.91 8.57
C VAL A 111 15.40 1.85 9.63
N LYS A 112 16.61 1.54 9.20
CA LYS A 112 17.81 1.56 10.04
C LYS A 112 18.81 2.58 9.50
N MET A 113 19.34 3.41 10.39
CA MET A 113 20.40 4.35 10.03
C MET A 113 21.75 3.66 10.19
N VAL A 114 22.56 3.65 9.13
CA VAL A 114 23.97 3.23 9.16
C VAL A 114 24.79 4.48 8.97
N LEU A 115 25.12 5.12 10.09
CA LEU A 115 25.90 6.36 10.12
C LEU A 115 27.40 6.05 10.17
#